data_AF-A0A946TJX3-F1
#
_entry.id   AF-A0A946TJX3-F1
#
_cell.length_a   1.000
_cell.length_b   1.000
_cell.length_c   1.000
_cell.angle_alpha   90.00
_cell.angle_beta   90.00
_cell.angle_gamma   90.00
#
_symmetry.space_group_name_H-M   'P 1'
#
loop_
_entity.id
_entity.type
_entity.pdbx_description
1 polymer ?
#
loop_
_entity_poly.entity_id
_entity_poly.type
_entity_poly.pdbx_seq_one_letter_code
_entity_poly.pdbx_strand_id
1 'polypeptide(L)' 'MSQEFEHKSVLLNEVIDILKPAKGESLLDVTIGLGGHAKEVLSMTGSKGSLIALDADIQNLEEAQRR' A
#
# COMPACT_ATOMS: atom_id res chain seq x y z
N MET A 1 19.43 22.08 3.73
CA MET A 1 18.17 21.46 4.18
C MET A 1 17.75 20.50 3.08
N SER A 2 17.95 19.20 3.26
CA SER A 2 17.44 18.20 2.33
C SER A 2 15.93 18.17 2.49
N GLN A 3 15.20 18.60 1.46
CA GLN A 3 13.76 18.36 1.39
C GLN A 3 13.57 16.85 1.31
N GLU A 4 13.07 16.23 2.39
CA GLU A 4 12.60 14.85 2.32
C GLU A 4 11.42 14.81 1.35
N PHE A 5 11.60 14.12 0.24
CA PHE A 5 10.56 13.94 -0.77
C PHE A 5 9.60 12.87 -0.23
N GLU A 6 8.47 13.28 0.34
CA GLU A 6 7.45 12.34 0.80
C GLU A 6 6.69 11.79 -0.42
N HIS A 7 6.90 10.50 -0.74
CA HIS A 7 6.19 9.86 -1.83
C HIS A 7 4.68 9.78 -1.52
N LYS A 8 3.87 10.41 -2.37
CA LYS A 8 2.41 10.43 -2.27
C LYS A 8 1.79 9.52 -3.33
N SER A 9 0.99 8.56 -2.89
CA SER A 9 0.22 7.67 -3.76
C SER A 9 -0.74 8.46 -4.65
N VAL A 10 -0.71 8.19 -5.96
CA VAL A 10 -1.62 8.79 -6.93
C VAL A 10 -3.02 8.20 -6.75
N LEU A 11 -4.04 9.08 -6.75
CA LEU A 11 -5.47 8.71 -6.63
C LEU A 11 -5.79 7.81 -5.43
N LEU A 12 -5.13 8.04 -4.29
CA LEU A 12 -5.28 7.20 -3.11
C LEU A 12 -6.75 7.09 -2.67
N ASN A 13 -7.44 8.21 -2.53
CA ASN A 13 -8.81 8.24 -2.02
C ASN A 13 -9.77 7.54 -2.99
N GLU A 14 -9.61 7.79 -4.29
CA GLU A 14 -10.44 7.19 -5.33
C GLU A 14 -10.28 5.66 -5.36
N VAL A 15 -9.04 5.16 -5.19
CA VAL A 15 -8.78 3.71 -5.11
C VAL A 15 -9.44 3.13 -3.87
N ILE A 16 -9.31 3.76 -2.71
CA ILE A 16 -9.94 3.30 -1.46
C ILE A 16 -11.48 3.32 -1.56
N ASP A 17 -12.05 4.36 -2.15
CA ASP A 17 -13.49 4.51 -2.32
C ASP A 17 -14.09 3.46 -3.27
N ILE A 18 -13.33 3.02 -4.28
CA ILE A 18 -13.73 1.96 -5.20
C ILE A 18 -13.54 0.58 -4.57
N LEU A 19 -12.37 0.33 -3.98
CA LEU A 19 -11.99 -0.98 -3.44
C LEU A 19 -12.77 -1.31 -2.16
N LYS A 20 -13.08 -0.28 -1.36
CA LYS A 20 -13.78 -0.36 -0.07
C LYS A 20 -13.27 -1.49 0.84
N PRO A 21 -11.97 -1.50 1.20
CA PRO A 21 -11.40 -2.58 2.00
C PRO A 21 -12.15 -2.75 3.31
N ALA A 22 -12.57 -3.99 3.60
CA ALA A 22 -13.32 -4.34 4.79
C ALA A 22 -12.43 -4.91 5.89
N LYS A 23 -12.86 -4.78 7.15
CA LYS A 23 -12.14 -5.36 8.29
C LYS A 23 -11.99 -6.87 8.12
N GLY A 24 -10.75 -7.36 8.25
CA GLY A 24 -10.43 -8.77 8.10
C GLY A 24 -10.33 -9.26 6.65
N GLU A 25 -10.49 -8.38 5.67
CA GLU A 25 -10.39 -8.77 4.26
C GLU A 25 -8.95 -9.09 3.86
N SER A 26 -8.81 -9.98 2.88
CA SER A 26 -7.53 -10.34 2.27
C SER A 26 -7.49 -9.80 0.85
N LEU A 27 -6.46 -9.01 0.52
CA LEU A 27 -6.33 -8.33 -0.75
C LEU A 27 -5.01 -8.68 -1.46
N LEU A 28 -4.96 -8.43 -2.76
CA LEU A 28 -3.78 -8.56 -3.59
C LEU A 28 -3.43 -7.19 -4.21
N ASP A 29 -2.26 -6.66 -3.86
CA ASP A 29 -1.64 -5.54 -4.56
C ASP A 29 -0.63 -6.09 -5.58
N VAL A 30 -0.92 -5.93 -6.86
CA VAL A 30 -0.09 -6.44 -7.96
C VAL A 30 1.04 -5.49 -8.36
N THR A 31 1.09 -4.30 -7.76
CA THR A 31 2.03 -3.21 -8.08
C THR A 31 2.35 -2.40 -6.83
N ILE A 32 2.87 -3.07 -5.80
CA ILE A 32 3.06 -2.49 -4.46
C ILE A 32 3.88 -1.19 -4.46
N GLY A 33 4.84 -1.06 -5.39
CA GLY A 33 5.70 0.11 -5.50
C GLY A 33 6.37 0.42 -4.17
N LEU A 34 6.27 1.67 -3.71
CA LEU A 34 6.79 2.10 -2.40
C LEU A 34 5.78 1.90 -1.25
N GLY A 35 4.80 1.01 -1.40
CA GLY A 35 3.85 0.61 -0.35
C GLY A 35 2.78 1.65 0.03
N GLY A 36 2.61 2.69 -0.78
CA GLY A 36 1.75 3.82 -0.43
C GLY A 36 0.26 3.48 -0.34
N HIS A 37 -0.31 2.77 -1.32
CA HIS A 37 -1.71 2.33 -1.28
C HIS A 37 -1.91 1.19 -0.27
N ALA A 38 -0.98 0.24 -0.22
CA ALA A 38 -1.00 -0.88 0.71
C ALA A 38 -1.10 -0.46 2.19
N LYS A 39 -0.37 0.59 2.58
CA LYS A 39 -0.44 1.14 3.93
C LYS A 39 -1.87 1.56 4.31
N GLU A 40 -2.56 2.24 3.40
CA GLU A 40 -3.94 2.70 3.63
C GLU A 40 -4.90 1.52 3.66
N VAL A 41 -4.76 0.57 2.73
CA VAL A 41 -5.58 -0.66 2.71
C VAL A 41 -5.44 -1.43 4.04
N LEU A 42 -4.22 -1.67 4.50
CA LEU A 42 -3.96 -2.40 5.76
C LEU A 42 -4.49 -1.64 6.99
N SER A 43 -4.47 -0.31 6.96
CA SER A 43 -5.06 0.55 8.00
C SER A 43 -6.56 0.25 8.18
N MET A 44 -7.27 0.04 7.07
CA MET A 44 -8.71 -0.21 7.05
C MET A 44 -9.07 -1.66 7.38
N THR A 45 -8.30 -2.62 6.84
CA THR A 45 -8.56 -4.05 7.10
C THR A 45 -8.23 -4.45 8.54
N GLY A 46 -7.32 -3.73 9.19
CA GLY A 46 -6.90 -3.97 10.56
C GLY A 46 -6.13 -5.27 10.74
N SER A 47 -5.90 -5.66 12.00
CA SER A 47 -5.00 -6.78 12.38
C SER A 47 -5.44 -8.18 11.94
N LYS A 48 -6.70 -8.34 11.52
CA LYS A 48 -7.22 -9.59 10.96
C LYS A 48 -7.15 -9.62 9.43
N GLY A 49 -6.88 -8.49 8.80
CA GLY A 49 -6.72 -8.40 7.36
C GLY A 49 -5.37 -8.92 6.91
N SER A 50 -5.25 -9.21 5.64
CA SER A 50 -3.97 -9.55 5.02
C SER A 50 -3.84 -8.91 3.65
N LEU A 51 -2.61 -8.62 3.27
CA LEU A 51 -2.28 -8.11 1.95
C LEU A 51 -1.14 -8.96 1.39
N ILE A 52 -1.39 -9.59 0.24
CA ILE A 52 -0.32 -10.13 -0.60
C ILE A 52 0.08 -9.05 -1.57
N ALA A 53 1.37 -8.78 -1.68
CA ALA A 53 1.90 -7.67 -2.45
C ALA A 53 2.99 -8.16 -3.39
N LEU A 54 2.99 -7.67 -4.63
CA LEU A 54 3.94 -8.01 -5.68
C LEU A 54 4.51 -6.74 -6.31
N ASP A 55 5.80 -6.78 -6.64
CA ASP A 55 6.44 -5.86 -7.56
C ASP A 55 7.43 -6.64 -8.43
N ALA A 56 7.68 -6.15 -9.63
CA ALA A 56 8.76 -6.69 -10.46
C ALA A 56 10.12 -6.09 -10.07
N ASP A 57 10.13 -4.89 -9.49
CA ASP A 57 11.34 -4.22 -9.04
C ASP A 57 11.66 -4.59 -7.58
N ILE A 58 12.81 -5.23 -7.38
CA ILE A 58 13.30 -5.63 -6.07
C ILE A 58 13.52 -4.40 -5.16
N GLN A 59 13.91 -3.26 -5.71
CA GLN A 59 14.16 -2.04 -4.93
C GLN A 59 12.86 -1.49 -4.33
N ASN A 60 11.74 -1.60 -5.08
CA ASN A 60 10.42 -1.26 -4.58
C ASN A 60 10.01 -2.18 -3.43
N LEU A 61 10.23 -3.49 -3.56
CA LEU A 61 9.95 -4.45 -2.50
C LEU A 61 10.75 -4.15 -1.22
N GLU A 62 12.04 -3.85 -1.35
CA GLU A 62 12.90 -3.48 -0.23
C GLU A 62 12.44 -2.19 0.47
N GLU A 63 11.99 -1.19 -0.31
CA GLU A 63 11.46 0.06 0.26
C GLU A 63 10.08 -0.12 0.90
N ALA A 64 9.19 -0.88 0.27
CA ALA A 64 7.89 -1.20 0.83
C ALA A 64 8.00 -1.97 2.16
N GLN A 65 9.00 -2.85 2.31
CA GLN A 65 9.27 -3.56 3.57
C GLN A 65 9.73 -2.66 4.72
N ARG A 66 10.26 -1.47 4.43
CA ARG A 66 10.74 -0.52 5.46
C ARG A 66 9.63 0.38 6.02
N ARG A 67 8.45 0.38 5.39
CA ARG A 67 7.30 1.24 5.74
C ARG A 67 6.29 0.53 6.64
#